data_AF-A0A2E4KAR1-F1
#
_entry.id   AF-A0A2E4KAR1-F1
#
_cell.length_a   1.000
_cell.length_b   1.000
_cell.length_c   1.000
_cell.angle_alpha   90.00
_cell.angle_beta   90.00
_cell.angle_gamma   90.00
#
_symmetry.space_group_name_H-M   'P 1'
#
loop_
_entity.id
_entity.type
_entity.pdbx_description
1 polymer ?
#
loop_
_entity_poly.entity_id
_entity_poly.type
_entity_poly.pdbx_seq_one_letter_code
_entity_poly.pdbx_strand_id
1 'polypeptide(L)'
;MKDLLKIFKYVLRYYKYGILNIIFNVLTVIFSLFSLTMVIPFLGILFGTIENHEINDTTFSINPSSVKDYFYFQIQTIIDNGEKIDALLYICLLIIVMFFLRNFFRYLALYFLVPIRNNIVHDLRTDIHKKMVSLQVSFFTKKKKGDIISRMSTDLVEVEWSIMSSLEMIFRDPIQIILYIITLIFISPQLTLFVIILFPITGIII
;
A
#
# COMPACT_ATOMS: atom_id res chain seq x y z
N MET A 1 -4.93 12.68 -18.43
CA MET A 1 -3.85 11.67 -18.59
C MET A 1 -2.55 12.21 -19.22
N LYS A 2 -2.58 13.10 -20.22
CA LYS A 2 -1.34 13.63 -20.85
C LYS A 2 -0.48 14.53 -19.94
N ASP A 3 -1.07 15.17 -18.93
CA ASP A 3 -0.32 16.04 -18.00
C ASP A 3 0.36 15.30 -16.83
N LEU A 4 -0.14 14.11 -16.45
CA LEU A 4 0.51 13.22 -15.47
C LEU A 4 1.89 12.74 -15.94
N LEU A 5 2.03 12.48 -17.23
CA LEU A 5 3.31 12.09 -17.85
C LEU A 5 4.38 13.20 -17.76
N LYS A 6 3.97 14.47 -17.74
CA LYS A 6 4.90 15.59 -17.56
C LYS A 6 5.42 15.67 -16.12
N ILE A 7 4.58 15.34 -15.14
CA ILE A 7 4.96 15.26 -13.72
C ILE A 7 5.95 14.10 -13.51
N PHE A 8 5.76 12.98 -14.23
CA PHE A 8 6.63 11.80 -14.15
C PHE A 8 8.11 12.10 -14.45
N LYS A 9 8.39 13.08 -15.32
CA LYS A 9 9.77 13.51 -15.62
C LYS A 9 10.47 14.12 -14.39
N TYR A 10 9.74 14.80 -13.51
CA TYR A 10 10.27 15.34 -12.27
C TYR A 10 10.52 14.24 -11.23
N VAL A 11 9.69 13.19 -11.23
CA VAL A 11 9.81 12.02 -10.34
C VAL A 11 11.09 11.22 -10.61
N LEU A 12 11.43 10.99 -11.88
CA LEU A 12 12.60 10.21 -12.30
C LEU A 12 13.93 10.72 -11.74
N ARG A 13 14.00 12.00 -11.38
CA ARG A 13 15.19 12.62 -10.76
C ARG A 13 15.45 12.12 -9.33
N TYR A 14 14.42 11.60 -8.65
CA TYR A 14 14.47 11.17 -7.25
C TYR A 14 14.23 9.65 -7.06
N TYR A 15 14.59 8.84 -8.06
CA TYR A 15 14.31 7.40 -8.11
C TYR A 15 14.76 6.59 -6.88
N LYS A 16 15.84 7.00 -6.20
CA LYS A 16 16.34 6.33 -4.98
C LYS A 16 15.31 6.29 -3.86
N TYR A 17 14.65 7.42 -3.60
CA TYR A 17 13.58 7.51 -2.60
C TYR A 17 12.33 6.76 -3.06
N GLY A 18 12.08 6.73 -4.38
CA GLY A 18 11.01 5.94 -4.97
C GLY A 18 11.20 4.44 -4.73
N ILE A 19 12.40 3.91 -4.93
CA ILE A 19 12.71 2.49 -4.66
C ILE A 19 12.50 2.15 -3.19
N LEU A 20 12.97 3.00 -2.26
CA LEU A 20 12.75 2.77 -0.83
C LEU A 20 11.26 2.77 -0.47
N ASN A 21 10.51 3.74 -0.99
CA ASN A 21 9.06 3.78 -0.81
C ASN A 21 8.38 2.49 -1.31
N ILE A 22 8.78 1.97 -2.48
CA ILE A 22 8.27 0.71 -3.03
C ILE A 22 8.58 -0.45 -2.08
N ILE A 23 9.82 -0.58 -1.59
CA ILE A 23 10.22 -1.65 -0.67
C ILE A 23 9.36 -1.61 0.60
N PHE A 24 9.15 -0.44 1.19
CA PHE A 24 8.32 -0.31 2.39
C PHE A 24 6.83 -0.55 2.12
N ASN A 25 6.31 -0.20 0.93
CA ASN A 25 4.95 -0.56 0.53
C ASN A 25 4.81 -2.09 0.37
N VAL A 26 5.76 -2.77 -0.27
CA VAL A 26 5.78 -4.23 -0.37
C VAL A 26 5.73 -4.85 1.03
N LEU A 27 6.60 -4.38 1.93
CA LEU A 27 6.67 -4.88 3.29
C LEU A 27 5.37 -4.63 4.06
N THR A 28 4.75 -3.45 3.87
CA THR A 28 3.42 -3.14 4.42
C THR A 28 2.37 -4.16 3.99
N VAL A 29 2.34 -4.54 2.70
CA VAL A 29 1.39 -5.53 2.19
C VAL A 29 1.64 -6.90 2.78
N ILE A 30 2.91 -7.33 2.87
CA ILE A 30 3.29 -8.62 3.49
C ILE A 30 2.75 -8.71 4.92
N PHE A 31 3.01 -7.70 5.75
CA PHE A 31 2.50 -7.66 7.13
C PHE A 31 0.97 -7.53 7.19
N SER A 32 0.36 -6.83 6.23
CA SER A 32 -1.10 -6.72 6.14
C SER A 32 -1.76 -8.06 5.82
N LEU A 33 -1.20 -8.81 4.87
CA LEU A 33 -1.66 -10.14 4.51
C LEU A 33 -1.52 -11.11 5.67
N PHE A 34 -0.34 -11.15 6.27
CA PHE A 34 -0.05 -12.04 7.39
C PHE A 34 -0.97 -11.76 8.58
N SER A 35 -1.17 -10.48 8.90
CA SER A 35 -2.11 -10.05 9.94
C SER A 35 -3.55 -10.46 9.65
N LEU A 36 -3.99 -10.43 8.38
CA LEU A 36 -5.35 -10.82 8.00
C LEU A 36 -5.51 -12.35 8.05
N THR A 37 -4.54 -13.10 7.53
CA THR A 37 -4.56 -14.56 7.54
C THR A 37 -4.57 -15.12 8.96
N MET A 38 -3.92 -14.45 9.92
CA MET A 38 -3.92 -14.82 11.34
C MET A 38 -5.28 -14.75 12.02
N VAL A 39 -6.26 -14.09 11.42
CA VAL A 39 -7.65 -14.08 11.93
C VAL A 39 -8.26 -15.48 11.87
N ILE A 40 -7.88 -16.31 10.88
CA ILE A 40 -8.39 -17.67 10.72
C ILE A 40 -8.00 -18.57 11.90
N PRO A 41 -6.71 -18.76 12.25
CA PRO A 41 -6.33 -19.57 13.40
C PRO A 41 -6.80 -18.98 14.73
N PHE A 42 -6.87 -17.65 14.86
CA PHE A 42 -7.46 -16.99 16.03
C PHE A 42 -8.92 -17.40 16.24
N LEU A 43 -9.76 -17.29 15.21
CA LEU A 43 -11.16 -17.73 15.24
C LEU A 43 -11.26 -19.24 15.47
N GLY A 44 -10.36 -20.02 14.88
CA GLY A 44 -10.30 -21.47 15.04
C GLY A 44 -10.08 -21.90 16.49
N ILE A 45 -9.16 -21.25 17.19
CA ILE A 45 -8.92 -21.49 18.63
C ILE A 45 -10.10 -21.01 19.47
N LEU A 46 -10.63 -19.82 19.17
CA LEU A 46 -11.71 -19.21 19.94
C LEU A 46 -12.99 -20.05 19.90
N PHE A 47 -13.34 -20.59 18.73
CA PHE A 47 -14.54 -21.40 18.53
C PHE A 47 -14.29 -22.91 18.63
N GLY A 48 -13.04 -23.33 18.85
CA GLY A 48 -12.68 -24.75 18.93
C GLY A 48 -12.86 -25.51 17.63
N THR A 49 -12.82 -24.84 16.47
CA THR A 49 -12.95 -25.44 15.13
C THR A 49 -11.61 -25.86 14.53
N ILE A 50 -10.58 -26.01 15.36
CA ILE A 50 -9.30 -26.57 14.91
C ILE A 50 -9.51 -28.07 14.73
N GLU A 51 -9.84 -28.49 13.51
CA GLU A 51 -9.74 -29.90 13.16
C GLU A 51 -8.28 -30.33 13.32
N ASN A 52 -8.05 -31.49 13.94
CA ASN A 52 -6.73 -32.13 13.94
C ASN A 52 -6.35 -32.42 12.49
N HIS A 53 -5.54 -31.55 11.90
CA HIS A 53 -5.04 -31.79 10.56
C HIS A 53 -4.01 -32.91 10.63
N GLU A 54 -4.38 -34.11 10.18
CA GLU A 54 -3.45 -35.22 9.98
C GLU A 54 -2.36 -34.77 8.99
N ILE A 55 -1.12 -34.81 9.46
CA ILE A 55 0.06 -34.30 8.78
C ILE A 55 0.45 -35.28 7.68
N ASN A 56 0.26 -34.90 6.41
CA ASN A 56 0.94 -35.54 5.30
C ASN A 56 2.02 -34.57 4.77
N ASP A 57 3.27 -34.89 5.12
CA ASP A 57 4.55 -34.33 4.68
C ASP A 57 5.02 -32.98 5.27
N THR A 58 6.10 -33.09 6.06
CA THR A 58 6.84 -32.00 6.73
C THR A 58 7.80 -31.22 5.81
N THR A 59 7.72 -31.40 4.50
CA THR A 59 8.58 -30.67 3.56
C THR A 59 8.01 -29.30 3.24
N PHE A 60 8.74 -28.24 3.58
CA PHE A 60 8.42 -26.86 3.19
C PHE A 60 8.40 -26.74 1.66
N SER A 61 7.20 -26.81 1.08
CA SER A 61 6.95 -26.49 -0.32
C SER A 61 6.25 -25.13 -0.40
N ILE A 62 6.52 -24.35 -1.45
CA ILE A 62 5.88 -23.04 -1.69
C ILE A 62 4.45 -23.25 -2.25
N ASN A 63 3.73 -24.22 -1.68
CA ASN A 63 2.34 -24.49 -2.01
C ASN A 63 1.44 -23.89 -0.91
N PRO A 64 0.30 -23.27 -1.25
CA PRO A 64 -0.57 -22.59 -0.29
C PRO A 64 -1.07 -23.51 0.84
N SER A 65 -1.32 -24.77 0.51
CA SER A 65 -1.67 -25.81 1.50
C SER A 65 -0.52 -26.05 2.47
N SER A 66 0.71 -26.27 1.99
CA SER A 66 1.86 -26.53 2.85
C SER A 66 2.23 -25.36 3.77
N VAL A 67 2.03 -24.12 3.33
CA VAL A 67 2.24 -22.92 4.19
C VAL A 67 1.19 -22.87 5.29
N LYS A 68 -0.07 -23.17 4.96
CA LYS A 68 -1.16 -23.30 5.93
C LYS A 68 -0.81 -24.40 6.95
N ASP A 69 -0.47 -25.59 6.47
CA ASP A 69 -0.21 -26.78 7.29
C ASP A 69 0.99 -26.59 8.24
N TYR A 70 2.07 -25.95 7.77
CA TYR A 70 3.21 -25.59 8.62
C TYR A 70 2.81 -24.59 9.72
N PHE A 71 1.96 -23.61 9.41
CA PHE A 71 1.46 -22.67 10.41
C PHE A 71 0.57 -23.36 11.45
N TYR A 72 -0.35 -24.22 11.04
CA TYR A 72 -1.19 -24.98 11.96
C TYR A 72 -0.38 -25.94 12.82
N PHE A 73 0.66 -26.58 12.26
CA PHE A 73 1.57 -27.43 13.03
C PHE A 73 2.28 -26.66 14.15
N GLN A 74 2.78 -25.45 13.85
CA GLN A 74 3.41 -24.60 14.87
C GLN A 74 2.41 -24.19 15.95
N ILE A 75 1.17 -23.89 15.57
CA ILE A 75 0.10 -23.57 16.52
C ILE A 75 -0.27 -24.79 17.38
N GLN A 76 -0.40 -25.97 16.76
CA GLN A 76 -0.74 -27.21 17.44
C GLN A 76 0.35 -27.63 18.43
N THR A 77 1.63 -27.44 18.06
CA THR A 77 2.76 -27.66 18.98
C THR A 77 2.68 -26.73 20.21
N ILE A 78 2.21 -25.50 20.07
CA ILE A 78 2.02 -24.57 21.19
C ILE A 78 0.81 -24.97 22.04
N ILE A 79 -0.25 -25.48 21.41
CA ILE A 79 -1.46 -26.00 22.09
C ILE A 79 -1.16 -27.30 22.86
N ASP A 80 -0.34 -28.19 22.32
CA ASP A 80 -0.02 -29.49 22.94
C ASP A 80 0.94 -29.34 24.14
N ASN A 81 1.75 -28.27 24.16
CA ASN A 81 2.71 -27.99 25.23
C ASN A 81 2.17 -27.05 26.34
N GLY A 82 0.95 -26.50 26.21
CA GLY A 82 0.40 -25.50 27.14
C GLY A 82 -1.13 -25.51 27.23
N GLU A 83 -1.71 -24.60 28.03
CA GLU A 83 -3.17 -24.45 28.07
C GLU A 83 -3.67 -23.69 26.83
N LYS A 84 -4.91 -23.96 26.37
CA LYS A 84 -5.53 -23.27 25.21
C LYS A 84 -5.48 -21.74 25.33
N ILE A 85 -5.50 -21.21 26.56
CA ILE A 85 -5.43 -19.78 26.86
C ILE A 85 -4.07 -19.21 26.47
N ASP A 86 -2.97 -19.94 26.69
CA ASP A 86 -1.62 -19.49 26.34
C ASP A 86 -1.42 -19.41 24.83
N ALA A 87 -1.93 -20.40 24.09
CA ALA A 87 -1.93 -20.39 22.63
C ALA A 87 -2.73 -19.21 22.05
N LEU A 88 -3.89 -18.91 22.66
CA LEU A 88 -4.71 -17.75 22.27
C LEU A 88 -3.98 -16.43 22.55
N LEU A 89 -3.34 -16.30 23.72
CA LEU A 89 -2.59 -15.10 24.10
C LEU A 89 -1.40 -14.89 23.15
N TYR A 90 -0.67 -15.95 22.81
CA TYR A 90 0.43 -15.90 21.85
C TYR A 90 -0.02 -15.36 20.48
N ILE A 91 -1.13 -15.85 19.94
CA ILE A 91 -1.67 -15.39 18.64
C ILE A 91 -2.17 -13.95 18.73
N CYS A 92 -2.86 -13.57 19.81
CA CYS A 92 -3.27 -12.19 20.03
C CYS A 92 -2.08 -11.23 20.03
N LEU A 93 -1.01 -11.57 20.77
CA LEU A 93 0.20 -10.77 20.84
C LEU A 93 0.88 -10.69 19.46
N LEU A 94 0.95 -11.82 18.74
CA LEU A 94 1.51 -11.87 17.39
C LEU A 94 0.71 -10.99 16.42
N ILE A 95 -0.62 -11.03 16.44
CA ILE A 95 -1.48 -10.16 15.63
C ILE A 95 -1.19 -8.68 15.93
N ILE A 96 -1.10 -8.31 17.21
CA ILE A 96 -0.80 -6.92 17.62
C ILE A 96 0.56 -6.48 17.06
N VAL A 97 1.59 -7.32 17.18
CA VAL A 97 2.93 -7.04 16.64
C VAL A 97 2.88 -6.88 15.12
N MET A 98 2.17 -7.75 14.41
CA MET A 98 2.04 -7.68 12.94
C MET A 98 1.29 -6.42 12.49
N PHE A 99 0.22 -6.03 13.20
CA PHE A 99 -0.47 -4.76 12.95
C PHE A 99 0.43 -3.55 13.22
N PHE A 100 1.24 -3.60 14.27
CA PHE A 100 2.20 -2.55 14.57
C PHE A 100 3.25 -2.43 13.45
N LEU A 101 3.86 -3.54 13.04
CA LEU A 101 4.84 -3.58 11.94
C LEU A 101 4.22 -3.08 10.63
N ARG A 102 3.02 -3.54 10.28
CA ARG A 102 2.27 -3.05 9.11
C ARG A 102 2.15 -1.52 9.12
N ASN A 103 1.75 -0.93 10.24
CA ASN A 103 1.60 0.52 10.36
C ASN A 103 2.94 1.25 10.34
N PHE A 104 3.96 0.68 10.97
CA PHE A 104 5.32 1.21 10.97
C PHE A 104 5.88 1.29 9.55
N PHE A 105 5.78 0.21 8.76
CA PHE A 105 6.24 0.20 7.37
C PHE A 105 5.38 1.10 6.47
N ARG A 106 4.07 1.22 6.74
CA ARG A 106 3.22 2.19 6.05
C ARG A 106 3.69 3.62 6.28
N TYR A 107 4.07 3.94 7.52
CA TYR A 107 4.63 5.24 7.87
C TYR A 107 5.97 5.47 7.17
N LEU A 108 6.88 4.49 7.18
CA LEU A 108 8.16 4.56 6.47
C LEU A 108 7.96 4.79 4.96
N ALA A 109 7.01 4.09 4.34
CA ALA A 109 6.69 4.32 2.93
C ALA A 109 6.30 5.79 2.70
N LEU A 110 5.41 6.35 3.52
CA LEU A 110 5.04 7.77 3.44
C LEU A 110 6.25 8.70 3.68
N TYR A 111 7.08 8.39 4.66
CA TYR A 111 8.28 9.15 4.98
C TYR A 111 9.21 9.28 3.77
N PHE A 112 9.47 8.19 3.04
CA PHE A 112 10.31 8.24 1.84
C PHE A 112 9.62 8.87 0.61
N LEU A 113 8.30 9.04 0.64
CA LEU A 113 7.56 9.76 -0.41
C LEU A 113 7.66 11.29 -0.24
N VAL A 114 7.75 11.78 1.01
CA VAL A 114 7.76 13.22 1.33
C VAL A 114 8.93 13.98 0.68
N PRO A 115 10.18 13.50 0.67
CA PRO A 115 11.27 14.17 -0.03
C PRO A 115 11.00 14.34 -1.53
N ILE A 116 10.41 13.32 -2.17
CA ILE A 116 10.03 13.37 -3.59
C ILE A 116 8.99 14.48 -3.80
N ARG A 117 7.96 14.54 -2.94
CA ARG A 117 6.98 15.65 -2.94
C ARG A 117 7.68 17.00 -2.89
N ASN A 118 8.43 17.23 -1.81
CA ASN A 118 8.92 18.56 -1.47
C ASN A 118 9.83 19.09 -2.58
N ASN A 119 10.61 18.21 -3.20
CA ASN A 119 11.46 18.58 -4.33
C ASN A 119 10.65 18.92 -5.60
N ILE A 120 9.62 18.15 -5.92
CA ILE A 120 8.76 18.44 -7.10
C ILE A 120 8.01 19.76 -6.90
N VAL A 121 7.49 19.99 -5.70
CA VAL A 121 6.81 21.25 -5.34
C VAL A 121 7.79 22.43 -5.38
N HIS A 122 9.02 22.22 -4.91
CA HIS A 122 10.08 23.24 -4.98
C HIS A 122 10.41 23.61 -6.43
N ASP A 123 10.59 22.61 -7.31
CA ASP A 123 10.87 22.82 -8.73
C ASP A 123 9.71 23.57 -9.40
N LEU A 124 8.45 23.16 -9.13
CA LEU A 124 7.26 23.83 -9.66
C LEU A 124 7.16 25.29 -9.21
N ARG A 125 7.34 25.57 -7.92
CA ARG A 125 7.28 26.93 -7.37
C ARG A 125 8.38 27.81 -7.97
N THR A 126 9.57 27.23 -8.17
CA THR A 126 10.71 27.93 -8.78
C THR A 126 10.45 28.27 -10.25
N ASP A 127 9.88 27.35 -11.02
CA ASP A 127 9.57 27.57 -12.43
C ASP A 127 8.46 28.60 -12.63
N ILE A 128 7.42 28.56 -11.81
CA ILE A 128 6.36 29.58 -11.83
C ILE A 128 6.92 30.94 -11.45
N HIS A 129 7.75 31.03 -10.41
CA HIS A 129 8.37 32.28 -10.00
C HIS A 129 9.24 32.88 -11.12
N LYS A 130 10.13 32.07 -11.72
CA LYS A 130 10.97 32.50 -12.86
C LYS A 130 10.11 32.99 -14.02
N LYS A 131 9.03 32.29 -14.35
CA LYS A 131 8.12 32.70 -15.43
C LYS A 131 7.43 34.02 -15.11
N MET A 132 6.97 34.21 -13.87
CA MET A 132 6.31 35.44 -13.42
C MET A 132 7.23 36.65 -13.54
N VAL A 133 8.48 36.55 -13.10
CA VAL A 133 9.46 37.64 -13.19
C VAL A 133 9.86 37.95 -14.64
N SER A 134 9.83 36.96 -15.54
CA SER A 134 10.17 37.15 -16.96
C SER A 134 9.08 37.83 -17.81
N LEU A 135 7.86 37.99 -17.27
CA LEU A 135 6.75 38.56 -18.02
C LEU A 135 6.83 40.09 -18.11
N GLN A 136 6.48 40.64 -19.28
CA GLN A 136 6.46 42.08 -19.50
C GLN A 136 5.35 42.77 -18.69
N VAL A 137 5.56 44.02 -18.29
CA VAL A 137 4.61 44.84 -17.52
C VAL A 137 3.21 44.89 -18.16
N SER A 138 3.12 44.90 -19.50
CA SER A 138 1.86 44.87 -20.25
C SER A 138 0.96 43.66 -19.92
N PHE A 139 1.55 42.52 -19.55
CA PHE A 139 0.79 41.33 -19.13
C PHE A 139 0.03 41.59 -17.82
N PHE A 140 0.67 42.28 -16.88
CA PHE A 140 0.10 42.60 -15.57
C PHE A 140 -0.97 43.68 -15.64
N THR A 141 -0.89 44.58 -16.62
CA THR A 141 -1.92 45.61 -16.85
C THR A 141 -3.20 45.04 -17.48
N LYS A 142 -3.09 43.99 -18.31
CA LYS A 142 -4.23 43.37 -19.00
C LYS A 142 -5.01 42.35 -18.18
N LYS A 143 -4.43 41.83 -17.08
CA LYS A 143 -5.04 40.80 -16.23
C LYS A 143 -5.47 41.38 -14.88
N LYS A 144 -6.56 40.87 -14.31
CA LYS A 144 -6.99 41.26 -12.97
C LYS A 144 -5.93 40.81 -11.97
N LYS A 145 -5.52 41.71 -11.07
CA LYS A 145 -4.53 41.40 -10.01
C LYS A 145 -4.96 40.19 -9.16
N GLY A 146 -6.26 40.05 -8.89
CA GLY A 146 -6.84 38.91 -8.17
C GLY A 146 -6.62 37.56 -8.86
N ASP A 147 -6.77 37.49 -10.18
CA ASP A 147 -6.55 36.25 -10.95
C ASP A 147 -5.09 35.80 -10.84
N ILE A 148 -4.15 36.75 -10.85
CA ILE A 148 -2.72 36.45 -10.72
C ILE A 148 -2.40 35.90 -9.33
N ILE A 149 -2.97 36.50 -8.28
CA ILE A 149 -2.79 36.04 -6.89
C ILE A 149 -3.39 34.65 -6.70
N SER A 150 -4.60 34.41 -7.21
CA SER A 150 -5.25 33.09 -7.14
C SER A 150 -4.41 32.00 -7.78
N ARG A 151 -3.86 32.26 -8.98
CA ARG A 151 -3.01 31.29 -9.67
C ARG A 151 -1.68 31.03 -8.97
N MET A 152 -1.16 32.01 -8.22
CA MET A 152 0.07 31.85 -7.44
C MET A 152 -0.12 31.20 -6.08
N SER A 153 -1.36 31.12 -5.57
CA SER A 153 -1.64 30.61 -4.23
C SER A 153 -2.54 29.39 -4.30
N THR A 154 -3.82 29.59 -4.65
CA THR A 154 -4.84 28.55 -4.70
C THR A 154 -4.50 27.45 -5.72
N ASP A 155 -4.35 27.80 -7.00
CA ASP A 155 -4.10 26.80 -8.05
C ASP A 155 -2.80 26.05 -7.79
N LEU A 156 -1.79 26.74 -7.25
CA LEU A 156 -0.50 26.15 -6.92
C LEU A 156 -0.60 25.08 -5.83
N VAL A 157 -1.38 25.35 -4.79
CA VAL A 157 -1.63 24.41 -3.70
C VAL A 157 -2.45 23.21 -4.21
N GLU A 158 -3.47 23.44 -5.04
CA GLU A 158 -4.23 22.34 -5.66
C GLU A 158 -3.34 21.43 -6.51
N VAL A 159 -2.41 22.01 -7.28
CA VAL A 159 -1.44 21.22 -8.05
C VAL A 159 -0.51 20.43 -7.13
N GLU A 160 -0.06 21.00 -6.01
CA GLU A 160 0.72 20.28 -4.99
C GLU A 160 -0.03 19.07 -4.41
N TRP A 161 -1.31 19.25 -4.04
CA TRP A 161 -2.15 18.13 -3.57
C TRP A 161 -2.39 17.08 -4.65
N SER A 162 -2.62 17.51 -5.89
CA SER A 162 -2.80 16.61 -7.03
C SER A 162 -1.54 15.78 -7.29
N ILE A 163 -0.36 16.40 -7.22
CA ILE A 163 0.93 15.70 -7.29
C ILE A 163 1.05 14.68 -6.16
N MET A 164 0.61 15.02 -4.94
CA MET A 164 0.66 14.08 -3.82
C MET A 164 -0.18 12.83 -4.07
N SER A 165 -1.45 13.03 -4.39
CA SER A 165 -2.37 11.92 -4.70
C SER A 165 -1.85 11.09 -5.87
N SER A 166 -1.33 11.74 -6.91
CA SER A 166 -0.77 11.05 -8.08
C SER A 166 0.47 10.21 -7.75
N LEU A 167 1.35 10.70 -6.87
CA LEU A 167 2.52 9.95 -6.43
C LEU A 167 2.10 8.72 -5.61
N GLU A 168 1.14 8.86 -4.69
CA GLU A 168 0.60 7.71 -3.98
C GLU A 168 -0.03 6.70 -4.95
N MET A 169 -0.86 7.17 -5.88
CA MET A 169 -1.50 6.34 -6.89
C MET A 169 -0.50 5.59 -7.78
N ILE A 170 0.68 6.12 -8.04
CA ILE A 170 1.68 5.46 -8.91
C ILE A 170 2.57 4.51 -8.11
N PHE A 171 2.98 4.89 -6.89
CA PHE A 171 3.97 4.15 -6.10
C PHE A 171 3.38 3.17 -5.10
N ARG A 172 2.13 3.35 -4.67
CA ARG A 172 1.47 2.49 -3.68
C ARG A 172 0.45 1.57 -4.34
N ASP A 173 -0.55 2.14 -5.00
CA ASP A 173 -1.75 1.38 -5.37
C ASP A 173 -1.47 0.20 -6.31
N PRO A 174 -0.65 0.33 -7.39
CA PRO A 174 -0.32 -0.77 -8.27
C PRO A 174 0.38 -1.91 -7.54
N ILE A 175 1.32 -1.57 -6.65
CA ILE A 175 2.08 -2.57 -5.88
C ILE A 175 1.17 -3.30 -4.91
N GLN A 176 0.27 -2.59 -4.22
CA GLN A 176 -0.71 -3.22 -3.35
C GLN A 176 -1.64 -4.14 -4.13
N ILE A 177 -2.23 -3.66 -5.22
CA ILE A 177 -3.13 -4.44 -6.07
C ILE A 177 -2.44 -5.70 -6.59
N ILE A 178 -1.23 -5.57 -7.14
CA ILE A 178 -0.47 -6.69 -7.68
C ILE A 178 -0.17 -7.72 -6.59
N LEU A 179 0.35 -7.30 -5.43
CA LEU A 179 0.69 -8.22 -4.35
C LEU A 179 -0.53 -8.92 -3.75
N TYR A 180 -1.65 -8.21 -3.59
CA TYR A 180 -2.89 -8.82 -3.13
C TYR A 180 -3.45 -9.83 -4.15
N ILE A 181 -3.49 -9.48 -5.44
CA ILE A 181 -3.94 -10.40 -6.49
C ILE A 181 -3.05 -11.64 -6.54
N ILE A 182 -1.73 -11.47 -6.53
CA ILE A 182 -0.78 -12.60 -6.52
C ILE A 182 -1.09 -13.51 -5.33
N THR A 183 -1.26 -12.93 -4.13
CA THR A 183 -1.54 -13.70 -2.92
C THR A 183 -2.89 -14.42 -2.99
N LEU A 184 -3.92 -13.78 -3.52
CA LEU A 184 -5.23 -14.40 -3.69
C LEU A 184 -5.19 -15.55 -4.69
N ILE A 185 -4.49 -15.39 -5.82
CA ILE A 185 -4.26 -16.46 -6.80
C ILE A 185 -3.51 -17.61 -6.14
N PHE A 186 -2.50 -17.33 -5.31
CA PHE A 186 -1.84 -18.38 -4.53
C PHE A 186 -2.86 -19.09 -3.63
N ILE A 187 -3.62 -18.40 -2.78
CA ILE A 187 -4.54 -19.05 -1.84
C ILE A 187 -5.63 -19.88 -2.55
N SER A 188 -6.32 -19.29 -3.52
CA SER A 188 -7.36 -19.98 -4.31
C SER A 188 -7.51 -19.33 -5.68
N PRO A 189 -6.97 -19.96 -6.75
CA PRO A 189 -7.13 -19.45 -8.11
C PRO A 189 -8.60 -19.36 -8.53
N GLN A 190 -9.42 -20.34 -8.15
CA GLN A 190 -10.80 -20.46 -8.58
C GLN A 190 -11.69 -19.35 -8.00
N LEU A 191 -11.56 -19.06 -6.70
CA LEU A 191 -12.28 -17.95 -6.06
C LEU A 191 -11.80 -16.60 -6.58
N THR A 192 -10.49 -16.45 -6.80
CA THR A 192 -9.92 -15.19 -7.29
C THR A 192 -10.41 -14.87 -8.70
N LEU A 193 -10.46 -15.87 -9.58
CA LEU A 193 -10.93 -15.70 -10.96
C LEU A 193 -12.42 -15.33 -10.99
N PHE A 194 -13.22 -15.93 -10.11
CA PHE A 194 -14.62 -15.53 -9.91
C PHE A 194 -14.75 -14.05 -9.51
N VAL A 195 -13.97 -13.60 -8.53
CA VAL A 195 -13.97 -12.20 -8.05
C VAL A 195 -13.51 -11.23 -9.14
N ILE A 196 -12.46 -11.57 -9.89
CA ILE A 196 -11.93 -10.75 -10.99
C ILE A 196 -12.96 -10.54 -12.10
N ILE A 197 -13.82 -11.53 -12.37
CA ILE A 197 -14.92 -11.40 -13.33
C ILE A 197 -16.07 -10.59 -12.73
N LEU A 198 -16.40 -10.82 -11.46
CA LEU A 198 -17.54 -10.18 -10.80
C LEU A 198 -17.34 -8.67 -10.61
N PHE A 199 -16.15 -8.23 -10.19
CA PHE A 199 -15.83 -6.82 -9.95
C PHE A 199 -16.16 -5.89 -11.13
N PRO A 200 -15.66 -6.11 -12.36
CA PRO A 200 -15.98 -5.26 -13.50
C PRO A 200 -17.46 -5.34 -13.87
N ILE A 201 -18.12 -6.49 -13.73
CA ILE A 201 -19.56 -6.61 -13.96
C ILE A 201 -20.33 -5.70 -12.99
N THR A 202 -20.00 -5.75 -11.70
CA THR A 202 -20.66 -4.88 -10.71
C THR A 202 -20.39 -3.39 -10.96
N GLY A 203 -19.17 -3.04 -11.36
CA GLY A 203 -18.81 -1.66 -11.70
C GLY A 203 -19.43 -1.13 -13.00
N ILE A 204 -19.94 -2.00 -13.88
CA ILE A 204 -20.72 -1.61 -15.06
C ILE A 204 -22.20 -1.44 -14.71
N ILE A 205 -22.70 -2.21 -13.73
CA ILE A 205 -24.12 -2.20 -13.32
C ILE A 205 -24.45 -0.98 -12.45
N ILE A 206 -23.51 -0.52 -11.63
CA ILE A 206 -23.64 0.66 -10.76
C ILE A 206 -23.23 1.91 -11.52
#